data_AF-A0A9P1DBE4-F1
#
_entry.id   AF-A0A9P1DBE4-F1
#
_cell.length_a   1.000
_cell.length_b   1.000
_cell.length_c   1.000
_cell.angle_alpha   90.00
_cell.angle_beta   90.00
_cell.angle_gamma   90.00
#
_symmetry.space_group_name_H-M   'P 1'
#
loop_
_entity.id
_entity.type
_entity.pdbx_description
1 polymer ?
#
loop_
_entity_poly.entity_id
_entity_poly.type
_entity_poly.pdbx_seq_one_letter_code
_entity_poly.pdbx_strand_id
1 'polypeptide(L)'
;MEAVSPAVSAVSHLAPHEVSCEAVEYQLVIPTRGRWRSASKISNERALKRETRPFILVKTLALLKRQRIPAHRVILYVSDEEERQRYKEALRLDVFAREIALKVGVPGILEQRNHITRCMEEGAYVVSLDDDLSEICWLPPGASSLSPLPDGSLEALIFHAHRLMRQNRAYIWGLNPSMNIRNLWSDGVSCRNGEVNGFCYGFLNRHSETLLPCVSDALEDAERSLRSLGVRPGRPD
;
A
#
# COMPACT_ATOMS: atom_id res chain seq x y z
N MET A 1 -4.84 -18.80 -34.21
CA MET A 1 -4.20 -19.27 -32.96
C MET A 1 -2.74 -18.88 -33.05
N GLU A 2 -2.40 -17.65 -32.64
CA GLU A 2 -1.00 -17.24 -32.53
C GLU A 2 -0.44 -17.73 -31.20
N ALA A 3 0.70 -18.42 -31.29
CA ALA A 3 1.40 -19.00 -30.16
C ALA A 3 1.94 -17.89 -29.25
N VAL A 4 1.65 -18.00 -27.96
CA VAL A 4 2.25 -17.17 -26.92
C VAL A 4 3.74 -17.53 -26.82
N SER A 5 4.60 -16.53 -27.00
CA SER A 5 6.05 -16.63 -27.01
C SER A 5 6.61 -17.11 -25.64
N PRO A 6 7.63 -18.00 -25.60
CA PRO A 6 8.07 -18.69 -24.38
C PRO A 6 9.02 -17.88 -23.48
N ALA A 7 8.90 -16.55 -23.44
CA ALA A 7 9.85 -15.68 -22.75
C ALA A 7 9.59 -15.45 -21.24
N VAL A 8 8.79 -16.29 -20.57
CA VAL A 8 8.42 -16.10 -19.14
C VAL A 8 9.33 -16.88 -18.17
N SER A 9 10.34 -17.61 -18.66
CA SER A 9 11.04 -18.64 -17.85
C SER A 9 12.41 -18.25 -17.26
N ALA A 10 12.78 -16.96 -17.16
CA ALA A 10 14.14 -16.59 -16.71
C ALA A 10 14.26 -15.55 -15.58
N VAL A 11 13.16 -15.09 -14.96
CA VAL A 11 13.20 -14.05 -13.90
C VAL A 11 12.86 -14.62 -12.50
N SER A 12 12.80 -15.94 -12.33
CA SER A 12 12.20 -16.59 -11.14
C SER A 12 13.07 -16.61 -9.86
N HIS A 13 14.17 -15.86 -9.78
CA HIS A 13 15.05 -15.90 -8.59
C HIS A 13 15.49 -14.54 -8.04
N LEU A 14 15.13 -13.43 -8.69
CA LEU A 14 15.48 -12.10 -8.21
C LEU A 14 14.30 -11.52 -7.43
N ALA A 15 14.58 -10.96 -6.26
CA ALA A 15 13.58 -10.26 -5.49
C ALA A 15 13.12 -8.99 -6.23
N PRO A 16 11.88 -8.54 -6.04
CA PRO A 16 11.34 -7.38 -6.75
C PRO A 16 12.21 -6.11 -6.69
N HIS A 17 12.95 -5.92 -5.60
CA HIS A 17 13.85 -4.78 -5.41
C HIS A 17 15.22 -4.94 -6.10
N GLU A 18 15.55 -6.14 -6.55
CA GLU A 18 16.75 -6.47 -7.30
C GLU A 18 16.51 -6.38 -8.82
N VAL A 19 15.23 -6.35 -9.24
CA VAL A 19 14.84 -6.22 -10.64
C VAL A 19 14.83 -4.74 -11.04
N SER A 20 15.74 -4.34 -11.92
CA SER A 20 15.69 -3.02 -12.55
C SER A 20 14.39 -2.89 -13.35
N CYS A 21 13.54 -1.93 -12.98
CA CYS A 21 12.32 -1.58 -13.67
C CYS A 21 12.33 -0.08 -14.00
N GLU A 22 11.65 0.30 -15.07
CA GLU A 22 11.41 1.70 -15.39
C GLU A 22 10.64 2.37 -14.25
N ALA A 23 11.07 3.58 -13.89
CA ALA A 23 10.37 4.38 -12.89
C ALA A 23 8.98 4.75 -13.40
N VAL A 24 7.98 4.62 -12.54
CA VAL A 24 6.61 5.00 -12.89
C VAL A 24 6.08 6.06 -11.93
N GLU A 25 5.21 6.91 -12.44
CA GLU A 25 4.52 7.89 -11.61
C GLU A 25 3.49 7.18 -10.74
N TYR A 26 3.49 7.49 -9.44
CA TYR A 26 2.54 6.92 -8.49
C TYR A 26 2.25 7.93 -7.37
N GLN A 27 1.09 7.76 -6.74
CA GLN A 27 0.71 8.49 -5.52
C GLN A 27 0.57 7.50 -4.37
N LEU A 28 1.22 7.79 -3.25
CA LEU A 28 1.11 7.01 -2.02
C LEU A 28 0.07 7.67 -1.11
N VAL A 29 -0.98 6.93 -0.78
CA VAL A 29 -2.07 7.40 0.07
C VAL A 29 -2.09 6.64 1.39
N ILE A 30 -2.30 7.35 2.50
CA ILE A 30 -2.44 6.77 3.83
C ILE A 30 -3.74 7.29 4.44
N PRO A 31 -4.83 6.50 4.47
CA PRO A 31 -5.97 6.83 5.31
C PRO A 31 -5.54 6.74 6.77
N THR A 32 -5.82 7.77 7.57
CA THR A 32 -5.39 7.79 8.96
C THR A 32 -6.39 8.47 9.88
N ARG A 33 -6.45 7.99 11.12
CA ARG A 33 -7.26 8.60 12.18
C ARG A 33 -6.62 8.43 13.55
N GLY A 34 -6.45 9.52 14.29
CA GLY A 34 -5.99 9.55 15.68
C GLY A 34 -4.50 9.27 15.88
N ARG A 35 -3.75 8.90 14.84
CA ARG A 35 -2.32 8.52 14.94
C ARG A 35 -1.34 9.69 15.07
N TRP A 36 -1.86 10.92 15.06
CA TRP A 36 -1.14 12.11 15.50
C TRP A 36 -0.84 12.09 17.02
N ARG A 37 -1.58 11.29 17.80
CA ARG A 37 -1.33 11.13 19.24
C ARG A 37 -0.03 10.37 19.50
N SER A 38 0.52 10.52 20.70
CA SER A 38 1.76 9.85 21.09
C SER A 38 1.65 8.32 21.01
N ALA A 39 2.70 7.66 20.53
CA ALA A 39 2.74 6.21 20.34
C ALA A 39 2.42 5.44 21.64
N SER A 40 2.93 5.91 22.77
CA SER A 40 2.66 5.39 24.12
C SER A 40 1.18 5.40 24.55
N LYS A 41 0.34 6.26 23.94
CA LYS A 41 -1.10 6.34 24.25
C LYS A 41 -1.96 5.48 23.34
N ILE A 42 -1.42 5.05 22.19
CA ILE A 42 -2.18 4.33 21.16
C ILE A 42 -1.78 2.87 21.09
N SER A 43 -0.49 2.56 21.23
CA SER A 43 0.03 1.21 21.04
C SER A 43 0.23 0.47 22.35
N ASN A 44 -0.08 -0.82 22.32
CA ASN A 44 0.23 -1.77 23.39
C ASN A 44 1.63 -2.38 23.24
N GLU A 45 2.35 -2.08 22.16
CA GLU A 45 3.70 -2.59 21.91
C GLU A 45 4.65 -2.17 23.02
N ARG A 46 5.35 -3.14 23.62
CA ARG A 46 6.29 -2.90 24.72
C ARG A 46 7.35 -1.86 24.36
N ALA A 47 7.82 -1.87 23.10
CA ALA A 47 8.81 -0.93 22.59
C ALA A 47 8.32 0.53 22.57
N LEU A 48 7.00 0.77 22.50
CA LEU A 48 6.41 2.10 22.35
C LEU A 48 5.86 2.67 23.65
N LYS A 49 5.92 1.94 24.78
CA LYS A 49 5.34 2.36 26.07
C LYS A 49 5.83 3.72 26.60
N ARG A 50 7.03 4.15 26.21
CA ARG A 50 7.64 5.43 26.61
C ARG A 50 7.81 6.41 25.46
N GLU A 51 7.35 6.05 24.26
CA GLU A 51 7.50 6.87 23.06
C GLU A 51 6.45 7.99 23.06
N THR A 52 6.92 9.23 23.15
CA THR A 52 6.07 10.43 23.21
C THR A 52 5.81 11.02 21.83
N ARG A 53 6.61 10.65 20.82
CA ARG A 53 6.38 11.07 19.44
C ARG A 53 5.05 10.53 18.90
N PRO A 54 4.41 11.24 17.96
CA PRO A 54 3.24 10.76 17.23
C PRO A 54 3.42 9.33 16.71
N PHE A 55 2.39 8.49 16.87
CA PHE A 55 2.43 7.08 16.47
C PHE A 55 2.76 6.90 14.99
N ILE A 56 2.15 7.70 14.11
CA ILE A 56 2.39 7.63 12.67
C ILE A 56 3.86 7.93 12.29
N LEU A 57 4.54 8.79 13.07
CA LEU A 57 5.95 9.16 12.85
C LEU A 57 6.91 8.03 13.19
N VAL A 58 6.52 7.12 14.08
CA VAL A 58 7.37 6.00 14.52
C VAL A 58 7.05 4.69 13.80
N LYS A 59 5.92 4.62 13.10
CA LYS A 59 5.51 3.47 12.27
C LYS A 59 5.63 3.82 10.79
N THR A 60 4.51 4.10 10.12
CA THR A 60 4.46 4.23 8.65
C THR A 60 5.40 5.31 8.10
N LEU A 61 5.46 6.51 8.69
CA LEU A 61 6.36 7.56 8.17
C LEU A 61 7.84 7.27 8.45
N ALA A 62 8.17 6.52 9.52
CA ALA A 62 9.53 6.05 9.74
C ALA A 62 9.94 5.02 8.67
N LEU A 63 9.03 4.12 8.28
CA LEU A 63 9.23 3.21 7.15
C LEU A 63 9.47 3.99 5.86
N LEU A 64 8.60 4.95 5.52
CA LEU A 64 8.74 5.73 4.28
C LEU A 64 10.05 6.54 4.22
N LYS A 65 10.45 7.14 5.34
CA LYS A 65 11.72 7.88 5.45
C LYS A 65 12.93 6.97 5.25
N ARG A 66 12.92 5.80 5.88
CA ARG A 66 13.96 4.75 5.69
C ARG A 66 14.01 4.26 4.25
N GLN A 67 12.83 4.14 3.63
CA GLN A 67 12.66 3.76 2.22
C GLN A 67 12.88 4.91 1.24
N ARG A 68 13.29 6.10 1.73
CA ARG A 68 13.63 7.29 0.93
C ARG A 68 12.52 7.73 -0.03
N ILE A 69 11.26 7.45 0.32
CA ILE A 69 10.12 7.90 -0.49
C ILE A 69 10.07 9.43 -0.48
N PRO A 70 9.93 10.10 -1.64
CA PRO A 70 9.79 11.55 -1.67
C PRO A 70 8.49 12.02 -0.99
N ALA A 71 8.57 13.03 -0.13
CA ALA A 71 7.42 13.52 0.63
C ALA A 71 6.25 13.99 -0.27
N HIS A 72 6.56 14.57 -1.43
CA HIS A 72 5.56 15.03 -2.40
C HIS A 72 4.74 13.91 -3.04
N ARG A 73 5.18 12.64 -2.97
CA ARG A 73 4.40 11.48 -3.42
C ARG A 73 3.44 10.97 -2.36
N VAL A 74 3.49 11.50 -1.14
CA VAL A 74 2.71 11.01 0.00
C VAL A 74 1.56 11.95 0.29
N ILE A 75 0.37 11.38 0.48
CA ILE A 75 -0.84 12.09 0.88
C ILE A 75 -1.44 11.38 2.10
N LEU A 76 -1.56 12.09 3.21
CA LEU A 76 -2.36 11.61 4.34
C LEU A 76 -3.80 12.08 4.19
N TYR A 77 -4.72 11.13 4.27
CA TYR A 77 -6.16 11.38 4.27
C TYR A 77 -6.69 11.28 5.70
N VAL A 78 -7.01 12.43 6.29
CA VAL A 78 -7.55 12.56 7.65
C VAL A 78 -9.08 12.57 7.65
N SER A 79 -9.75 12.29 8.78
CA SER A 79 -11.21 12.14 8.84
C SER A 79 -11.98 13.46 8.71
N ASP A 80 -11.37 14.58 9.13
CA ASP A 80 -12.01 15.89 9.18
C ASP A 80 -10.96 17.02 9.32
N GLU A 81 -11.44 18.26 9.26
CA GLU A 81 -10.59 19.45 9.35
C GLU A 81 -9.92 19.62 10.73
N GLU A 82 -10.60 19.21 11.81
CA GLU A 82 -10.02 19.27 13.16
C GLU A 82 -8.83 18.32 13.25
N GLU A 83 -8.98 17.10 12.75
CA GLU A 83 -7.91 16.12 12.65
C GLU A 83 -6.76 16.62 11.76
N ARG A 84 -7.04 17.31 10.65
CA ARG A 84 -6.02 17.91 9.80
C ARG A 84 -5.11 18.85 10.58
N GLN A 85 -5.68 19.73 11.41
CA GLN A 85 -4.89 20.66 12.23
C GLN A 85 -4.03 19.93 13.25
N ARG A 86 -4.56 18.86 13.87
CA ARG A 86 -3.80 18.04 14.83
C ARG A 86 -2.63 17.33 14.16
N TYR A 87 -2.80 16.78 12.96
CA TYR A 87 -1.69 16.21 12.19
C TYR A 87 -0.69 17.30 11.79
N LYS A 88 -1.14 18.45 11.28
CA LYS A 88 -0.24 19.54 10.90
C LYS A 88 0.69 19.95 12.05
N GLU A 89 0.14 20.09 13.26
CA GLU A 89 0.91 20.37 14.47
C GLU A 89 1.84 19.21 14.85
N ALA A 90 1.34 17.97 14.84
CA ALA A 90 2.12 16.78 15.20
C ALA A 90 3.31 16.52 14.27
N LEU A 91 3.17 16.86 12.98
CA LEU A 91 4.19 16.61 11.95
C LEU A 91 5.18 17.77 11.78
N ARG A 92 4.89 18.96 12.33
CA ARG A 92 5.63 20.21 12.03
C ARG A 92 7.14 20.14 12.26
N LEU A 93 7.57 19.36 13.24
CA LEU A 93 8.98 19.29 13.66
C LEU A 93 9.80 18.32 12.82
N ASP A 94 9.18 17.32 12.20
CA ASP A 94 9.90 16.37 11.35
C ASP A 94 10.10 16.97 9.94
N VAL A 95 11.33 16.91 9.42
CA VAL A 95 11.70 17.49 8.11
C VAL A 95 10.96 16.83 6.96
N PHE A 96 10.82 15.50 7.01
CA PHE A 96 10.14 14.74 5.97
C PHE A 96 8.62 14.91 6.10
N ALA A 97 8.08 14.73 7.31
CA ALA A 97 6.64 14.68 7.49
C ALA A 97 5.94 16.04 7.32
N ARG A 98 6.62 17.17 7.57
CA ARG A 98 6.03 18.50 7.38
C ARG A 98 5.74 18.85 5.92
N GLU A 99 6.40 18.16 4.98
CA GLU A 99 6.28 18.38 3.53
C GLU A 99 5.18 17.50 2.90
N ILE A 100 4.65 16.54 3.66
CA ILE A 100 3.61 15.62 3.19
C ILE A 100 2.28 16.37 3.01
N ALA A 101 1.57 16.07 1.93
CA ALA A 101 0.25 16.63 1.69
C ALA A 101 -0.78 16.07 2.68
N LEU A 102 -1.58 16.95 3.30
CA LEU A 102 -2.71 16.57 4.14
C LEU A 102 -4.02 16.91 3.41
N LYS A 103 -4.85 15.91 3.15
CA LYS A 103 -6.19 16.08 2.58
C LYS A 103 -7.27 15.67 3.58
N VAL A 104 -8.33 16.47 3.66
CA VAL A 104 -9.53 16.13 4.44
C VAL A 104 -10.33 15.11 3.63
N GLY A 105 -10.66 14.00 4.26
CA GLY A 105 -11.57 13.00 3.73
C GLY A 105 -12.84 12.89 4.56
N VAL A 106 -13.21 11.66 4.92
CA VAL A 106 -14.44 11.32 5.65
C VAL A 106 -14.14 10.31 6.77
N PRO A 107 -14.94 10.29 7.84
CA PRO A 107 -14.77 9.33 8.92
C PRO A 107 -15.17 7.91 8.50
N GLY A 108 -14.43 6.91 9.01
CA GLY A 108 -14.65 5.49 8.74
C GLY A 108 -13.77 4.96 7.61
N ILE A 109 -13.06 3.86 7.83
CA ILE A 109 -12.02 3.38 6.89
C ILE A 109 -12.60 2.99 5.51
N LEU A 110 -13.78 2.38 5.48
CA LEU A 110 -14.49 2.03 4.25
C LEU A 110 -14.80 3.28 3.43
N GLU A 111 -15.51 4.23 4.03
CA GLU A 111 -15.89 5.49 3.40
C GLU A 111 -14.65 6.30 3.00
N GLN A 112 -13.60 6.29 3.82
CA GLN A 112 -12.34 6.97 3.54
C GLN A 112 -11.67 6.40 2.29
N ARG A 113 -11.56 5.06 2.18
CA ARG A 113 -11.00 4.42 0.98
C ARG A 113 -11.84 4.72 -0.26
N ASN A 114 -13.17 4.70 -0.14
CA ASN A 114 -14.07 5.07 -1.24
C ASN A 114 -13.92 6.55 -1.65
N HIS A 115 -13.78 7.44 -0.68
CA HIS A 115 -13.53 8.86 -0.90
C HIS A 115 -12.20 9.07 -1.64
N ILE A 116 -11.13 8.39 -1.21
CA ILE A 116 -9.83 8.44 -1.89
C ILE A 116 -9.96 8.03 -3.37
N THR A 117 -10.61 6.90 -3.67
CA THR A 117 -10.83 6.44 -5.05
C THR A 117 -11.53 7.51 -5.91
N ARG A 118 -12.57 8.16 -5.37
CA ARG A 118 -13.32 9.21 -6.07
C ARG A 118 -12.51 10.50 -6.28
N CYS A 119 -11.60 10.82 -5.36
CA CYS A 119 -10.78 12.04 -5.44
C CYS A 119 -9.51 11.90 -6.28
N MET A 120 -8.99 10.67 -6.45
CA MET A 120 -7.83 10.41 -7.31
C MET A 120 -8.26 10.45 -8.78
N GLU A 121 -7.35 10.81 -9.68
CA GLU A 121 -7.65 10.86 -11.12
C GLU A 121 -7.90 9.46 -11.70
N GLU A 122 -8.74 9.37 -12.72
CA GLU A 122 -8.94 8.13 -13.48
C GLU A 122 -7.61 7.66 -14.08
N GLY A 123 -7.28 6.38 -13.92
CA GLY A 123 -6.04 5.80 -14.45
C GLY A 123 -4.78 6.10 -13.62
N ALA A 124 -4.87 6.91 -12.56
CA ALA A 124 -3.74 7.16 -11.66
C ALA A 124 -3.27 5.86 -10.98
N TYR A 125 -1.96 5.66 -10.88
CA TYR A 125 -1.40 4.54 -10.12
C TYR A 125 -1.28 4.94 -8.64
N VAL A 126 -2.08 4.30 -7.80
CA VAL A 126 -2.19 4.61 -6.37
C VAL A 126 -1.62 3.45 -5.56
N VAL A 127 -0.80 3.76 -4.56
CA VAL A 127 -0.31 2.81 -3.56
C VAL A 127 -0.91 3.20 -2.21
N SER A 128 -1.75 2.34 -1.64
CA SER A 128 -2.38 2.55 -0.35
C SER A 128 -1.60 1.81 0.74
N LEU A 129 -1.26 2.51 1.83
CA LEU A 129 -0.66 1.94 3.03
C LEU A 129 -1.51 2.25 4.26
N ASP A 130 -1.58 1.31 5.20
CA ASP A 130 -2.15 1.58 6.52
C ASP A 130 -1.22 2.44 7.40
N ASP A 131 -1.81 3.09 8.41
CA ASP A 131 -1.13 4.09 9.26
C ASP A 131 -0.32 3.50 10.43
N ASP A 132 -0.23 2.18 10.51
CA ASP A 132 0.52 1.42 11.51
C ASP A 132 1.55 0.43 10.93
N LEU A 133 1.79 0.48 9.62
CA LEU A 133 2.79 -0.35 8.94
C LEU A 133 4.22 0.01 9.39
N SER A 134 4.96 -0.96 9.91
CA SER A 134 6.33 -0.74 10.42
C SER A 134 7.43 -1.35 9.55
N GLU A 135 7.10 -2.40 8.81
CA GLU A 135 8.06 -3.13 8.01
C GLU A 135 7.40 -3.83 6.84
N ILE A 136 8.14 -3.91 5.74
CA ILE A 136 7.87 -4.81 4.61
C ILE A 136 9.03 -5.79 4.62
N CYS A 137 8.73 -7.08 4.56
CA CYS A 137 9.73 -8.14 4.58
C CYS A 137 9.73 -8.92 3.27
N TRP A 138 10.83 -9.61 3.03
CA TRP A 138 10.97 -10.57 1.94
C TRP A 138 11.66 -11.83 2.44
N LEU A 139 11.56 -12.91 1.67
CA LEU A 139 12.29 -14.14 1.91
C LEU A 139 13.46 -14.20 0.93
N PRO A 140 14.72 -14.05 1.40
CA PRO A 140 15.87 -14.21 0.53
C PRO A 140 15.97 -15.63 -0.04
N PRO A 141 16.47 -15.80 -1.27
CA PRO A 141 16.71 -17.12 -1.84
C PRO A 141 17.54 -18.01 -0.89
N GLY A 142 17.00 -19.19 -0.57
CA GLY A 142 17.65 -20.14 0.34
C GLY A 142 17.61 -19.79 1.83
N ALA A 143 16.95 -18.70 2.23
CA ALA A 143 16.82 -18.34 3.63
C ALA A 143 15.71 -19.14 4.34
N SER A 144 15.86 -19.31 5.66
CA SER A 144 14.87 -19.91 6.56
C SER A 144 14.15 -18.88 7.44
N SER A 145 14.44 -17.59 7.24
CA SER A 145 13.83 -16.46 7.94
C SER A 145 13.56 -15.29 6.99
N LEU A 146 12.53 -14.51 7.31
CA LEU A 146 12.26 -13.26 6.61
C LEU A 146 13.33 -12.22 6.95
N SER A 147 13.65 -11.39 5.98
CA SER A 147 14.52 -10.23 6.13
C SER A 147 13.74 -8.96 5.83
N PRO A 148 14.03 -7.84 6.53
CA PRO A 148 13.48 -6.54 6.16
C PRO A 148 13.82 -6.20 4.71
N LEU A 149 12.91 -5.51 4.03
CA LEU A 149 13.17 -4.90 2.73
C LEU A 149 14.34 -3.91 2.88
N PRO A 150 15.38 -4.00 2.03
CA PRO A 150 16.52 -3.09 2.14
C PRO A 150 16.09 -1.62 2.05
N ASP A 151 16.85 -0.73 2.68
CA ASP A 151 16.56 0.70 2.67
C ASP A 151 16.59 1.27 1.24
N GLY A 152 15.61 2.11 0.91
CA GLY A 152 15.48 2.71 -0.43
C GLY A 152 14.91 1.79 -1.51
N SER A 153 14.44 0.59 -1.17
CA SER A 153 14.00 -0.43 -2.12
C SER A 153 12.50 -0.47 -2.39
N LEU A 154 11.70 0.29 -1.63
CA LEU A 154 10.23 0.30 -1.78
C LEU A 154 9.78 0.79 -3.16
N GLU A 155 10.44 1.79 -3.76
CA GLU A 155 10.09 2.23 -5.12
C GLU A 155 10.32 1.13 -6.15
N ALA A 156 11.44 0.41 -6.06
CA ALA A 156 11.72 -0.72 -6.95
C ALA A 156 10.63 -1.80 -6.86
N LEU A 157 10.17 -2.12 -5.64
CA LEU A 157 9.01 -3.00 -5.42
C LEU A 157 7.74 -2.47 -6.10
N ILE A 158 7.43 -1.18 -5.92
CA ILE A 158 6.23 -0.52 -6.48
C ILE A 158 6.27 -0.54 -8.03
N PHE A 159 7.43 -0.26 -8.62
CA PHE A 159 7.62 -0.25 -10.08
C PHE A 159 7.52 -1.65 -10.66
N HIS A 160 8.13 -2.63 -9.99
CA HIS A 160 8.05 -4.03 -10.37
C HIS A 160 6.61 -4.55 -10.31
N ALA A 161 5.88 -4.23 -9.23
CA ALA A 161 4.48 -4.61 -9.07
C ALA A 161 3.60 -3.96 -10.16
N HIS A 162 3.83 -2.69 -10.50
CA HIS A 162 3.12 -2.02 -11.60
C HIS A 162 3.34 -2.72 -12.94
N ARG A 163 4.61 -3.03 -13.27
CA ARG A 163 4.97 -3.74 -14.50
C ARG A 163 4.24 -5.08 -14.60
N LEU A 164 4.29 -5.87 -13.53
CA LEU A 164 3.63 -7.18 -13.48
C LEU A 164 2.11 -7.08 -13.57
N MET A 165 1.52 -6.11 -12.87
CA MET A 165 0.08 -5.83 -12.93
C MET A 165 -0.36 -5.54 -14.38
N ARG A 166 0.37 -4.66 -15.08
CA ARG A 166 0.10 -4.32 -16.49
C ARG A 166 0.27 -5.52 -17.43
N GLN A 167 1.35 -6.28 -17.27
CA GLN A 167 1.62 -7.48 -18.09
C GLN A 167 0.52 -8.53 -17.97
N ASN A 168 -0.02 -8.70 -16.75
CA ASN A 168 -1.08 -9.67 -16.47
C ASN A 168 -2.50 -9.11 -16.69
N ARG A 169 -2.62 -7.87 -17.20
CA ARG A 169 -3.91 -7.17 -17.37
C ARG A 169 -4.74 -7.12 -16.07
N ALA A 170 -4.03 -7.02 -14.94
CA ALA A 170 -4.62 -6.80 -13.63
C ALA A 170 -4.72 -5.29 -13.34
N TYR A 171 -5.52 -4.94 -12.34
CA TYR A 171 -5.74 -3.54 -11.91
C TYR A 171 -5.42 -3.31 -10.44
N ILE A 172 -5.05 -4.37 -9.71
CA ILE A 172 -4.70 -4.32 -8.29
C ILE A 172 -3.60 -5.36 -8.03
N TRP A 173 -2.73 -5.06 -7.06
CA TRP A 173 -1.77 -6.00 -6.47
C TRP A 173 -1.70 -5.76 -4.97
N GLY A 174 -1.30 -6.77 -4.22
CA GLY A 174 -1.11 -6.69 -2.77
C GLY A 174 0.08 -7.52 -2.32
N LEU A 175 0.54 -7.27 -1.10
CA LEU A 175 1.54 -8.11 -0.44
C LEU A 175 0.86 -9.14 0.47
N ASN A 176 1.54 -10.27 0.68
CA ASN A 176 1.09 -11.25 1.65
C ASN A 176 1.26 -10.67 3.08
N PRO A 177 0.19 -10.61 3.90
CA PRO A 177 0.28 -10.05 5.25
C PRO A 177 0.93 -11.02 6.26
N SER A 178 1.12 -12.28 5.88
CA SER A 178 1.65 -13.31 6.78
C SER A 178 3.16 -13.26 6.90
N MET A 179 3.63 -13.17 8.15
CA MET A 179 5.04 -13.36 8.50
C MET A 179 5.48 -14.84 8.52
N ASN A 180 4.54 -15.77 8.31
CA ASN A 180 4.86 -17.19 8.24
C ASN A 180 5.40 -17.53 6.85
N ILE A 181 6.65 -17.97 6.78
CA ILE A 181 7.33 -18.37 5.53
C ILE A 181 6.55 -19.48 4.82
N ARG A 182 5.90 -20.37 5.57
CA ARG A 182 5.04 -21.42 4.99
C ARG A 182 3.79 -20.86 4.33
N ASN A 183 3.52 -19.56 4.37
CA ASN A 183 2.41 -18.93 3.65
C ASN A 183 2.89 -18.13 2.44
N LEU A 184 4.21 -18.01 2.21
CA LEU A 184 4.80 -17.36 1.05
C LEU A 184 4.86 -18.32 -0.15
N TRP A 185 3.71 -18.87 -0.52
CA TRP A 185 3.58 -19.82 -1.63
C TRP A 185 3.62 -19.06 -2.95
N SER A 186 4.80 -18.64 -3.39
CA SER A 186 5.09 -18.50 -4.82
C SER A 186 6.50 -18.00 -5.07
N ASP A 187 7.13 -18.63 -6.07
CA ASP A 187 8.33 -18.14 -6.74
C ASP A 187 7.96 -17.05 -7.78
N GLY A 188 6.85 -16.32 -7.59
CA GLY A 188 6.30 -15.42 -8.61
C GLY A 188 4.94 -14.77 -8.31
N VAL A 189 4.28 -14.29 -9.37
CA VAL A 189 2.99 -13.57 -9.29
C VAL A 189 1.82 -14.56 -9.34
N SER A 190 0.92 -14.50 -8.36
CA SER A 190 -0.35 -15.23 -8.41
C SER A 190 -1.43 -14.37 -9.07
N CYS A 191 -2.11 -14.92 -10.08
CA CYS A 191 -3.35 -14.37 -10.65
C CYS A 191 -4.60 -15.18 -10.25
N ARG A 192 -4.47 -16.06 -9.24
CA ARG A 192 -5.60 -16.84 -8.72
C ARG A 192 -6.51 -15.92 -7.90
N ASN A 193 -7.77 -16.32 -7.73
CA ASN A 193 -8.63 -15.66 -6.76
C ASN A 193 -7.96 -15.68 -5.38
N GLY A 194 -7.84 -14.51 -4.80
CA GLY A 194 -7.18 -14.29 -3.54
C GLY A 194 -7.60 -12.94 -2.99
N GLU A 195 -7.29 -12.73 -1.72
CA GLU A 195 -7.57 -11.50 -1.02
C GLU A 195 -6.31 -10.62 -1.01
N VAL A 196 -6.50 -9.36 -1.38
CA VAL A 196 -5.54 -8.28 -1.22
C VAL A 196 -5.90 -7.56 0.08
N ASN A 197 -5.08 -7.77 1.10
CA ASN A 197 -5.30 -7.14 2.40
C ASN A 197 -5.04 -5.63 2.35
N GLY A 198 -5.74 -4.87 3.20
CA GLY A 198 -5.67 -3.42 3.30
C GLY A 198 -4.32 -2.81 3.75
N PHE A 199 -3.39 -3.57 4.33
CA PHE A 199 -2.15 -3.02 4.91
C PHE A 199 -1.23 -2.34 3.87
N CYS A 200 -1.08 -2.94 2.69
CA CYS A 200 -0.21 -2.45 1.62
C CYS A 200 -0.64 -3.05 0.28
N TYR A 201 -1.18 -2.21 -0.59
CA TYR A 201 -1.61 -2.61 -1.93
C TYR A 201 -1.48 -1.45 -2.91
N GLY A 202 -1.41 -1.78 -4.20
CA GLY A 202 -1.44 -0.78 -5.26
C GLY A 202 -2.47 -1.11 -6.32
N PHE A 203 -3.03 -0.08 -6.95
CA PHE A 203 -4.09 -0.22 -7.93
C PHE A 203 -4.06 0.89 -8.98
N LEU A 204 -4.57 0.58 -10.17
CA LEU A 204 -4.93 1.59 -11.15
C LEU A 204 -6.32 2.10 -10.82
N ASN A 205 -6.42 3.39 -10.52
CA ASN A 205 -7.67 4.00 -10.16
C ASN A 205 -8.68 3.91 -11.31
N ARG A 206 -9.89 3.45 -11.00
CA ARG A 206 -11.01 3.30 -11.93
C ARG A 206 -12.27 3.79 -11.25
N HIS A 207 -12.85 4.87 -11.74
CA HIS A 207 -14.09 5.52 -11.29
C HIS A 207 -15.28 4.69 -11.74
N SER A 208 -15.41 3.52 -11.14
CA SER A 208 -16.56 2.64 -11.31
C SER A 208 -17.19 2.41 -9.95
N GLU A 209 -18.46 2.80 -9.80
CA GLU A 209 -19.23 2.55 -8.58
C GLU A 209 -19.31 1.04 -8.28
N THR A 210 -19.25 0.17 -9.30
CA THR A 210 -19.22 -1.29 -9.13
C THR A 210 -17.93 -1.81 -8.47
N LEU A 211 -16.87 -1.00 -8.41
CA LEU A 211 -15.60 -1.35 -7.77
C LEU A 211 -15.52 -0.88 -6.31
N LEU A 212 -16.44 -0.02 -5.87
CA LEU A 212 -16.45 0.47 -4.50
C LEU A 212 -17.05 -0.59 -3.57
N PRO A 213 -16.34 -0.97 -2.49
CA PRO A 213 -16.91 -1.83 -1.48
C PRO A 213 -18.12 -1.17 -0.81
N CYS A 214 -19.21 -1.93 -0.64
CA CYS A 214 -20.46 -1.46 -0.05
C CYS A 214 -21.17 -2.49 0.85
N VAL A 215 -20.62 -3.70 1.01
CA VAL A 215 -21.27 -4.83 1.69
C VAL A 215 -20.48 -5.29 2.93
N SER A 216 -19.16 -5.40 2.81
CA SER A 216 -18.29 -5.93 3.86
C SER A 216 -17.44 -4.84 4.51
N ASP A 217 -16.86 -5.15 5.66
CA ASP A 217 -15.91 -4.23 6.29
C ASP A 217 -14.64 -4.09 5.43
N ALA A 218 -13.95 -2.97 5.63
CA ALA A 218 -12.68 -2.69 4.97
C ALA A 218 -11.48 -3.13 5.83
N LEU A 219 -11.65 -3.99 6.84
CA LEU A 219 -10.51 -4.46 7.64
C LEU A 219 -9.68 -5.45 6.84
N GLU A 220 -10.33 -6.44 6.23
CA GLU A 220 -9.64 -7.44 5.41
C GLU A 220 -9.63 -7.06 3.91
N ASP A 221 -10.49 -6.12 3.48
CA ASP A 221 -10.62 -5.63 2.08
C ASP A 221 -11.00 -6.74 1.07
N ALA A 222 -11.62 -7.83 1.54
CA ALA A 222 -12.11 -8.95 0.74
C ALA A 222 -12.99 -8.51 -0.45
N GLU A 223 -13.94 -7.61 -0.22
CA GLU A 223 -14.88 -7.15 -1.25
C GLU A 223 -14.16 -6.38 -2.38
N ARG A 224 -13.18 -5.54 -2.03
CA ARG A 224 -12.37 -4.79 -2.99
C ARG A 224 -11.60 -5.75 -3.90
N SER A 225 -11.05 -6.80 -3.32
CA SER A 225 -10.31 -7.84 -4.01
C SER A 225 -11.18 -8.55 -5.04
N LEU A 226 -12.39 -8.97 -4.64
CA LEU A 226 -13.34 -9.66 -5.50
C LEU A 226 -13.85 -8.77 -6.65
N ARG A 227 -14.25 -7.53 -6.35
CA ARG A 227 -14.74 -6.58 -7.37
C ARG A 227 -13.67 -6.26 -8.41
N SER A 228 -12.42 -6.13 -7.99
CA SER A 228 -11.30 -5.84 -8.87
C SER A 228 -10.97 -6.97 -9.86
N LEU A 229 -11.21 -8.23 -9.46
CA LEU A 229 -11.03 -9.41 -10.32
C LEU A 229 -12.22 -9.65 -11.26
N GLY A 230 -13.43 -9.27 -10.85
CA GLY A 230 -14.67 -9.52 -11.59
C GLY A 230 -14.93 -8.59 -12.78
N VAL A 231 -14.49 -7.32 -12.72
CA VAL A 231 -14.81 -6.31 -13.75
C VAL A 231 -13.75 -6.29 -14.85
N ARG A 232 -14.04 -6.98 -15.97
CA ARG A 232 -13.26 -6.89 -17.22
C ARG A 232 -13.84 -5.78 -18.11
N PRO A 233 -13.01 -4.92 -18.73
CA PRO A 233 -13.49 -3.97 -19.71
C PRO A 233 -14.20 -4.70 -20.87
N GLY A 234 -15.41 -4.28 -21.22
CA GLY A 234 -16.12 -4.74 -22.42
C GLY A 234 -17.14 -5.86 -22.23
N ARG A 235 -17.51 -6.23 -20.99
CA ARG A 235 -18.78 -6.93 -20.74
C ARG A 235 -19.76 -5.93 -20.12
N PRO A 236 -20.93 -5.67 -20.73
CA PRO A 236 -22.03 -5.06 -20.02
C PRO A 236 -22.46 -6.02 -18.89
N ASP A 237 -22.90 -5.44 -17.78
CA ASP A 237 -23.49 -6.16 -16.64
C ASP A 237 -24.72 -6.99 -17.06
#